data_AF-A0A1F6QTK0-F1
#
_entry.id   AF-A0A1F6QTK0-F1
#
_cell.length_a   1.000
_cell.length_b   1.000
_cell.length_c   1.000
_cell.angle_alpha   90.00
_cell.angle_beta   90.00
_cell.angle_gamma   90.00
#
_symmetry.space_group_name_H-M   'P 1'
#
loop_
_entity.id
_entity.type
_entity.pdbx_description
1 polymer ?
#
loop_
_entity_poly.entity_id
_entity_poly.type
_entity_poly.pdbx_seq_one_letter_code
_entity_poly.pdbx_strand_id
1 'polypeptide(L)' 'MADIRTIIFWLIGTVCVFFGALIAGSVEPVTGSTTASIIMAYALSFILILLGGMFWISTAILQTEEEE' A
#
# COMPACT_ATOMS: atom_id res chain seq x y z
N MET A 1 -18.48 15.44 8.63
CA MET A 1 -18.16 15.53 7.19
C MET A 1 -16.69 15.17 7.11
N ALA A 2 -16.30 14.09 6.43
CA ALA A 2 -14.90 13.63 6.49
C ALA A 2 -13.95 14.75 6.03
N ASP A 3 -12.95 15.07 6.85
CA ASP A 3 -11.98 16.10 6.51
C ASP A 3 -11.15 15.69 5.28
N ILE A 4 -10.70 16.70 4.55
CA ILE A 4 -9.95 16.52 3.31
C ILE A 4 -8.65 15.74 3.56
N ARG A 5 -8.04 15.88 4.74
CA ARG A 5 -6.84 15.16 5.16
C ARG A 5 -7.11 13.66 5.28
N THR A 6 -8.20 13.29 5.96
CA THR A 6 -8.66 11.91 6.11
C THR A 6 -8.86 11.26 4.74
N ILE A 7 -9.51 11.97 3.81
CA ILE A 7 -9.72 11.48 2.44
C ILE A 7 -8.40 11.28 1.70
N ILE A 8 -7.47 12.23 1.79
CA ILE A 8 -6.15 12.15 1.12
C ILE A 8 -5.35 10.96 1.66
N PHE A 9 -5.24 10.80 2.97
CA PHE A 9 -4.52 9.67 3.56
C PHE A 9 -5.13 8.32 3.17
N TRP A 10 -6.46 8.24 3.13
CA TRP A 10 -7.16 7.02 2.74
C TRP A 10 -6.92 6.66 1.26
N LEU A 11 -6.90 7.69 0.39
CA LEU A 11 -6.65 7.52 -1.04
C LEU A 11 -5.19 7.11 -1.29
N ILE A 12 -4.22 7.73 -0.61
CA ILE A 12 -2.81 7.33 -0.68
C ILE A 12 -2.64 5.87 -0.26
N GLY A 13 -3.26 5.47 0.87
CA GLY A 13 -3.23 4.09 1.34
C GLY A 13 -3.75 3.11 0.28
N THR A 14 -4.88 3.44 -0.35
CA THR A 14 -5.48 2.64 -1.43
C THR A 14 -4.56 2.51 -2.63
N VAL A 15 -3.90 3.59 -3.05
CA VAL A 15 -2.95 3.58 -4.18
C VAL A 15 -1.74 2.71 -3.86
N CYS A 16 -1.19 2.80 -2.65
CA CYS A 16 -0.09 1.94 -2.21
C CYS A 16 -0.46 0.45 -2.23
N VAL A 17 -1.64 0.09 -1.69
CA VAL A 17 -2.12 -1.31 -1.72
C VAL A 17 -2.37 -1.77 -3.16
N PHE A 18 -2.96 -0.93 -4.01
CA PHE A 18 -3.23 -1.25 -5.41
C PHE A 18 -1.94 -1.61 -6.17
N PHE A 19 -0.91 -0.76 -6.09
CA PHE A 19 0.36 -1.03 -6.75
C PHE A 19 1.09 -2.24 -6.16
N GLY A 20 1.06 -2.41 -4.84
CA GLY A 20 1.60 -3.60 -4.19
C GLY A 20 0.93 -4.87 -4.73
N ALA A 21 -0.39 -4.94 -4.68
CA ALA A 21 -1.15 -6.08 -5.20
C ALA A 21 -0.91 -6.34 -6.69
N LEU A 22 -0.84 -5.28 -7.49
CA LEU A 22 -0.55 -5.38 -8.92
C LEU A 22 0.84 -5.96 -9.19
N ILE A 23 1.86 -5.52 -8.46
CA ILE A 23 3.22 -6.06 -8.56
C ILE A 23 3.19 -7.53 -8.16
N ALA A 24 2.75 -7.87 -6.94
CA ALA A 24 2.73 -9.25 -6.46
C ALA A 24 1.95 -10.22 -7.37
N GLY A 25 0.82 -9.77 -7.92
CA GLY A 25 0.00 -10.58 -8.82
C GLY A 25 0.57 -10.73 -10.23
N SER A 26 1.49 -9.85 -10.64
CA SER A 26 2.09 -9.86 -11.99
C SER A 26 3.54 -10.36 -11.99
N VAL A 27 4.11 -10.71 -10.83
CA VAL A 27 5.46 -11.28 -10.77
C VAL A 27 5.41 -12.71 -11.29
N GLU A 28 5.89 -12.91 -12.51
CA GLU A 28 6.06 -14.23 -13.12
C GLU A 28 7.55 -14.50 -13.42
N PRO A 29 8.06 -15.71 -13.12
CA PRO A 29 9.41 -16.09 -13.47
C PRO A 29 9.52 -16.30 -14.99
N VAL A 30 9.94 -15.25 -15.70
CA VAL A 30 10.22 -15.30 -17.15
C VAL A 30 11.70 -15.57 -17.43
N THR A 31 12.01 -16.05 -18.62
CA THR A 31 13.37 -16.29 -19.10
C THR A 31 14.19 -14.99 -19.03
N GLY A 32 15.25 -14.99 -18.22
CA GLY A 32 16.09 -13.81 -17.95
C GLY A 32 15.84 -13.16 -16.57
N SER A 33 14.80 -13.57 -15.85
CA SER A 33 14.59 -13.18 -14.46
C SER A 33 15.55 -13.94 -13.53
N THR A 34 16.20 -13.21 -12.63
CA THR A 34 17.02 -13.81 -11.57
C THR A 34 16.16 -14.06 -10.33
N THR A 35 16.50 -15.08 -9.52
CA THR A 35 15.83 -15.31 -8.23
C THR A 35 15.86 -14.06 -7.35
N ALA A 36 16.97 -13.29 -7.39
CA ALA A 36 17.12 -12.05 -6.65
C ALA A 36 16.12 -10.97 -7.09
N SER A 37 15.88 -10.80 -8.40
CA SER A 37 14.92 -9.81 -8.91
C SER A 37 13.48 -10.15 -8.53
N ILE A 38 13.13 -11.44 -8.52
CA ILE A 38 11.80 -11.91 -8.09
C ILE A 38 11.58 -11.63 -6.60
N ILE A 39 12.57 -11.97 -5.76
CA ILE A 39 12.49 -11.73 -4.32
C ILE A 39 12.39 -10.22 -4.03
N MET A 40 13.17 -9.39 -4.73
CA MET A 40 13.09 -7.94 -4.57
C MET A 40 11.72 -7.37 -4.99
N ALA A 41 11.11 -7.89 -6.06
CA ALA A 41 9.77 -7.46 -6.47
C ALA A 41 8.70 -7.79 -5.41
N TYR A 42 8.76 -9.00 -4.83
CA TYR A 42 7.87 -9.36 -3.71
C TYR A 42 8.13 -8.53 -2.45
N ALA A 43 9.40 -8.27 -2.12
CA ALA A 43 9.75 -7.43 -0.98
C ALA A 43 9.22 -5.99 -1.14
N LEU A 44 9.36 -5.42 -2.34
CA LEU A 44 8.83 -4.10 -2.66
C LEU A 44 7.29 -4.06 -2.55
N SER A 45 6.61 -5.06 -3.12
CA SER A 45 5.17 -5.21 -3.00
C SER A 45 4.73 -5.30 -1.54
N PHE A 46 5.45 -6.08 -0.72
CA PHE A 46 5.14 -6.24 0.69
C PHE A 46 5.25 -4.91 1.45
N ILE A 47 6.32 -4.14 1.21
CA ILE A 47 6.51 -2.81 1.81
C ILE A 47 5.38 -1.86 1.40
N LEU A 48 5.00 -1.85 0.12
CA LEU A 48 3.89 -1.04 -0.40
C LEU A 48 2.56 -1.35 0.31
N ILE A 49 2.26 -2.64 0.52
CA ILE A 49 1.04 -3.06 1.21
C ILE A 49 1.08 -2.65 2.69
N LEU A 50 2.21 -2.83 3.36
CA LEU A 50 2.37 -2.39 4.76
C LEU A 50 2.19 -0.88 4.91
N LEU A 51 2.81 -0.08 4.04
CA LEU A 51 2.62 1.37 4.04
C LEU A 51 1.16 1.75 3.79
N GLY A 52 0.49 1.07 2.86
CA GLY A 52 -0.93 1.27 2.62
C GLY A 52 -1.79 1.00 3.85
N GLY A 53 -1.54 -0.10 4.55
CA GLY A 53 -2.19 -0.43 5.81
C GLY A 53 -1.90 0.59 6.92
N MET A 54 -0.66 1.07 7.04
CA MET A 54 -0.30 2.13 7.99
C MET A 54 -1.09 3.41 7.74
N PHE A 55 -1.22 3.83 6.47
CA PHE A 55 -2.00 5.03 6.14
C PHE A 55 -3.48 4.88 6.47
N TRP A 56 -4.07 3.69 6.27
CA TRP A 56 -5.45 3.44 6.72
C TRP A 56 -5.61 3.47 8.23
N ILE A 57 -4.65 2.95 8.99
CA ILE A 57 -4.66 3.07 10.46
C ILE A 57 -4.61 4.55 10.87
N SER A 58 -3.74 5.35 10.24
CA SER A 58 -3.68 6.80 10.49
C SER A 58 -5.01 7.50 10.18
N THR A 59 -5.73 7.08 9.13
CA THR A 59 -7.06 7.66 8.81
C THR A 59 -8.10 7.37 9.88
N ALA A 60 -8.09 6.16 10.45
CA ALA A 60 -9.01 5.79 11.51
C ALA A 60 -8.75 6.61 12.79
N ILE A 61 -7.48 6.84 13.12
CA ILE A 61 -7.09 7.67 14.27
C ILE A 61 -7.51 9.12 14.04
N LEU A 62 -7.26 9.68 12.85
CA LEU A 62 -7.64 11.06 12.54
C LEU A 62 -9.16 11.25 12.65
N GLN A 63 -9.96 10.28 12.19
CA GLN A 63 -11.41 10.33 12.32
C GLN A 63 -11.87 10.35 13.78
N THR A 64 -11.23 9.56 14.65
CA THR A 64 -11.58 9.57 16.08
C THR A 64 -11.22 10.87 16.77
N GLU A 65 -10.09 11.50 16.41
CA GLU A 65 -9.70 12.80 16.96
C GLU A 65 -10.61 13.95 16.50
N GLU A 66 -11.30 13.81 15.36
CA GLU A 66 -12.27 14.80 14.87
C GLU A 66 -13.67 14.67 15.50
N GLU A 67 -13.96 13.53 16.14
CA GLU A 67 -15.23 13.25 16.79
C GLU A 67 -15.26 13.63 18.28
N GLU A 68 -14.09 13.83 18.91
CA GLU A 68 -13.93 14.37 20.28
C GLU A 68 -13.92 15.90 20.33
#